data_AF-A0A212EXE3-F1
#
_entry.id   AF-A0A212EXE3-F1
#
_cell.length_a   1.000
_cell.length_b   1.000
_cell.length_c   1.000
_cell.angle_alpha   90.00
_cell.angle_beta   90.00
_cell.angle_gamma   90.00
#
_symmetry.space_group_name_H-M   'P 1'
#
loop_
_entity.id
_entity.type
_entity.pdbx_description
1 polymer ?
#
loop_
_entity_poly.entity_id
_entity_poly.type
_entity_poly.pdbx_seq_one_letter_code
_entity_poly.pdbx_strand_id
1 'polypeptide(L)'
;MSNKELEAIEKKGEKTASENGSTVELKRELGLFSAVNLILGVMIGSGIFVSPASALEHSGSVALCLIVWTVSGIISLLGALSFAELGTVLGKSGAEYSYFQEAFGKRHKYWGPLPSFICAWIYVVILRPAEVAIIVMTFAEYAIQPFTSELHPDYKGVVIKLGSLAALYL
;
A
#
# COMPACT_ATOMS: atom_id res chain seq x y z
N MET A 1 17.18 -19.12 -52.96
CA MET A 1 16.23 -18.38 -52.10
C MET A 1 16.29 -16.92 -52.54
N SER A 2 15.20 -16.39 -53.11
CA SER A 2 15.20 -15.13 -53.88
C SER A 2 15.13 -13.91 -52.95
N ASN A 3 15.83 -12.81 -53.26
CA ASN A 3 15.82 -11.56 -52.46
C ASN A 3 14.40 -11.00 -52.19
N LYS A 4 13.42 -11.33 -53.04
CA LYS A 4 12.00 -10.99 -52.83
C LYS A 4 11.36 -11.70 -51.64
N GLU A 5 11.84 -12.90 -51.28
CA GLU A 5 11.36 -13.64 -50.10
C GLU A 5 11.94 -13.04 -48.81
N LEU A 6 13.18 -12.52 -48.86
CA LEU A 6 13.82 -11.84 -47.73
C LEU A 6 13.15 -10.50 -47.41
N GLU A 7 12.78 -9.72 -48.43
CA GLU A 7 11.99 -8.49 -48.25
C GLU A 7 10.57 -8.77 -47.73
N ALA A 8 9.97 -9.91 -48.10
CA ALA A 8 8.67 -10.33 -47.58
C ALA A 8 8.74 -10.78 -46.11
N ILE A 9 9.85 -11.40 -45.69
CA ILE A 9 10.11 -11.78 -44.29
C ILE A 9 10.40 -10.53 -43.45
N GLU A 10 11.15 -9.55 -43.98
CA GLU A 10 11.43 -8.29 -43.29
C GLU A 10 10.15 -7.45 -43.13
N LYS A 11 9.34 -7.29 -44.19
CA LYS A 11 8.02 -6.64 -44.09
C LYS A 11 7.05 -7.37 -43.16
N LYS A 12 7.14 -8.69 -43.06
CA LYS A 12 6.33 -9.48 -42.11
C LYS A 12 6.85 -9.33 -40.68
N GLY A 13 8.17 -9.23 -40.47
CA GLY A 13 8.77 -8.91 -39.18
C GLY A 13 8.42 -7.50 -38.70
N GLU A 14 8.42 -6.52 -39.60
CA GLU A 14 8.07 -5.13 -39.30
C GLU A 14 6.56 -4.95 -39.05
N LYS A 15 5.69 -5.65 -39.80
CA LYS A 15 4.25 -5.68 -39.52
C LYS A 15 3.91 -6.38 -38.20
N THR A 16 4.66 -7.42 -37.81
CA THR A 16 4.40 -8.11 -36.53
C THR A 16 4.94 -7.31 -35.33
N ALA A 17 5.96 -6.46 -35.53
CA ALA A 17 6.46 -5.55 -34.49
C ALA A 17 5.62 -4.26 -34.35
N SER A 18 4.86 -3.88 -35.39
CA SER A 18 4.05 -2.66 -35.42
C SER A 18 2.53 -2.89 -35.32
N GLU A 19 2.08 -4.04 -34.82
CA GLU A 19 0.65 -4.34 -34.56
C GLU A 19 0.31 -4.70 -33.10
N ASN A 20 1.24 -4.46 -32.16
CA ASN A 20 0.93 -4.42 -30.71
C ASN A 20 1.30 -3.07 -30.10
N GLY A 21 1.11 -1.99 -30.87
CA GLY A 21 1.01 -0.63 -30.36
C GLY A 21 -0.34 -0.33 -29.71
N SER A 22 -1.01 -1.33 -29.15
CA SER A 22 -2.11 -1.08 -28.22
C SER A 22 -1.48 -0.49 -26.97
N THR A 23 -1.49 0.84 -26.89
CA THR A 23 -1.52 1.50 -25.60
C THR A 23 -2.56 0.75 -24.79
N VAL A 24 -2.14 0.04 -23.74
CA VAL A 24 -3.03 -0.66 -22.82
C VAL A 24 -3.84 0.43 -22.12
N GLU A 25 -4.89 0.91 -22.78
CA GLU A 25 -5.85 1.81 -22.20
C GLU A 25 -6.78 0.97 -21.34
N LEU A 26 -6.61 1.10 -20.02
CA LEU A 26 -7.54 0.55 -19.05
C LEU A 26 -8.93 1.11 -19.38
N LYS A 27 -9.85 0.23 -19.79
CA LYS A 27 -11.25 0.56 -19.97
C LYS A 27 -11.75 1.16 -18.64
N ARG A 28 -12.11 2.44 -18.64
CA ARG A 28 -12.61 3.14 -17.43
C ARG A 28 -14.02 2.66 -17.09
N GLU A 29 -14.11 1.47 -16.52
CA GLU A 29 -15.35 0.78 -16.13
C GLU A 29 -15.61 0.85 -14.62
N LEU A 30 -14.77 1.56 -13.86
CA LEU A 30 -14.99 1.79 -12.44
C LEU A 30 -16.12 2.81 -12.23
N GLY A 31 -17.35 2.32 -12.12
CA GLY A 31 -18.48 3.11 -11.65
C GLY A 31 -18.33 3.55 -10.19
N LEU A 32 -19.06 4.58 -9.78
CA LEU A 32 -18.97 5.17 -8.43
C LEU A 32 -19.13 4.12 -7.32
N PHE A 33 -20.13 3.24 -7.44
CA PHE A 33 -20.39 2.20 -6.44
C PHE A 33 -19.25 1.16 -6.37
N SER A 34 -18.69 0.78 -7.52
CA SER A 34 -17.54 -0.13 -7.59
C SER A 34 -16.30 0.50 -6.95
N ALA A 35 -16.05 1.78 -7.23
CA ALA A 35 -14.95 2.53 -6.63
C ALA A 35 -15.10 2.69 -5.11
N VAL A 36 -16.30 3.02 -4.61
CA VAL A 36 -16.56 3.14 -3.16
C VAL A 36 -16.33 1.80 -2.46
N ASN A 37 -16.86 0.69 -3.01
CA ASN A 37 -16.67 -0.63 -2.41
C ASN A 37 -15.20 -1.07 -2.43
N LEU A 38 -14.46 -0.74 -3.50
CA LEU A 38 -13.02 -0.98 -3.57
C LEU A 38 -12.29 -0.22 -2.46
N ILE A 39 -12.60 1.06 -2.26
CA ILE A 39 -12.00 1.88 -1.19
C ILE A 39 -12.35 1.30 0.19
N LEU A 40 -13.60 0.91 0.42
CA LEU A 40 -14.01 0.29 1.68
C LEU A 40 -13.25 -1.03 1.93
N GLY A 41 -13.04 -1.83 0.89
CA GLY A 41 -12.32 -3.11 0.98
C GLY A 41 -10.83 -2.94 1.31
N VAL A 42 -10.17 -1.89 0.82
CA VAL A 42 -8.75 -1.64 1.16
C VAL A 42 -8.58 -0.88 2.48
N MET A 43 -9.59 -0.13 2.94
CA MET A 43 -9.54 0.63 4.19
C MET A 43 -9.89 -0.22 5.41
N ILE A 44 -10.86 -1.14 5.29
CA ILE A 44 -11.25 -2.03 6.38
C ILE A 44 -10.29 -3.23 6.41
N GLY A 45 -9.25 -3.12 7.22
CA GLY A 45 -8.27 -4.20 7.46
C GLY A 45 -8.45 -4.91 8.81
N SER A 46 -7.52 -5.81 9.12
CA SER A 46 -7.45 -6.53 10.41
C SER A 46 -7.17 -5.64 11.62
N GLY A 47 -6.77 -4.38 11.41
CA GLY A 47 -6.47 -3.43 12.47
C GLY A 47 -7.65 -3.13 13.41
N ILE A 48 -8.89 -3.39 13.00
CA ILE A 48 -10.07 -3.19 13.86
C ILE A 48 -10.07 -4.09 15.10
N PHE A 49 -9.37 -5.22 15.06
CA PHE A 49 -9.30 -6.14 16.20
C PHE A 49 -8.27 -5.71 17.26
N VAL A 50 -7.21 -5.01 16.84
CA VAL A 50 -6.11 -4.58 17.72
C VAL A 50 -6.29 -3.15 18.21
N SER A 51 -6.66 -2.24 17.31
CA SER A 51 -6.65 -0.79 17.56
C SER A 51 -7.56 -0.34 18.72
N PRO A 52 -8.79 -0.87 18.90
CA PRO A 52 -9.65 -0.47 20.02
C PRO A 52 -9.13 -0.94 21.38
N ALA A 53 -8.53 -2.13 21.45
CA ALA A 53 -7.95 -2.65 22.69
C ALA A 53 -6.75 -1.79 23.12
N SER A 54 -5.86 -1.47 22.18
CA SER A 54 -4.73 -0.58 22.42
C SER A 54 -5.19 0.84 22.80
N ALA A 55 -6.18 1.40 22.12
CA ALA A 55 -6.71 2.72 22.43
C ALA A 55 -7.33 2.79 23.84
N LEU A 56 -8.06 1.74 24.25
CA LEU A 56 -8.67 1.67 25.57
C LEU A 56 -7.61 1.54 26.69
N GLU A 57 -6.56 0.75 26.45
CA GLU A 57 -5.45 0.58 27.40
C GLU A 57 -4.72 1.91 27.68
N HIS A 58 -4.53 2.74 26.65
CA HIS A 58 -3.88 4.04 26.79
C HIS A 58 -4.80 5.16 27.31
N SER A 59 -6.10 5.13 26.98
CA SER A 59 -7.05 6.16 27.42
C SER A 59 -7.65 5.91 28.81
N GLY A 60 -7.68 4.66 29.30
CA GLY A 60 -8.23 4.28 30.60
C GLY A 60 -9.75 4.45 30.77
N SER A 61 -10.42 5.16 29.85
CA SER A 61 -11.86 5.40 29.83
C SER A 61 -12.43 5.19 28.43
N VAL A 62 -13.59 4.54 28.36
CA VAL A 62 -14.31 4.23 27.11
C VAL A 62 -14.72 5.51 26.37
N ALA A 63 -15.13 6.56 27.10
CA ALA A 63 -15.54 7.82 26.49
C ALA A 63 -14.36 8.51 25.77
N LEU A 64 -13.16 8.51 26.38
CA LEU A 64 -11.96 9.06 25.77
C LEU A 64 -11.53 8.25 24.54
N CYS A 65 -11.62 6.92 24.61
CA CYS A 65 -11.36 6.05 23.47
C CYS A 65 -12.24 6.39 22.26
N LEU A 66 -13.55 6.61 22.46
CA LEU A 66 -14.48 6.97 21.36
C LEU A 66 -14.20 8.35 20.77
N ILE A 67 -13.78 9.31 21.60
CA ILE A 67 -13.38 10.65 21.14
C ILE A 67 -12.13 10.55 20.27
N VAL A 68 -11.09 9.84 20.74
CA VAL A 68 -9.85 9.64 19.97
C VAL A 68 -10.14 8.97 18.64
N TRP A 69 -11.01 7.95 18.65
CA TRP A 69 -11.39 7.24 17.43
C TRP A 69 -12.09 8.17 16.43
N THR A 70 -13.04 8.97 16.89
CA THR A 70 -13.77 9.94 16.05
C THR A 70 -12.84 11.03 15.50
N VAL A 71 -11.94 11.57 16.33
CA VAL A 71 -10.94 12.57 15.91
C VAL A 71 -10.00 11.99 14.87
N SER A 72 -9.53 10.76 15.03
CA SER A 72 -8.68 10.08 14.04
C SER A 72 -9.41 9.91 12.70
N GLY A 73 -10.70 9.57 12.72
CA GLY A 73 -11.54 9.48 11.52
C GLY A 73 -11.66 10.81 10.78
N ILE A 74 -11.86 11.91 11.51
CA ILE A 74 -11.93 13.27 10.92
C ILE A 74 -10.60 13.66 10.28
N ILE A 75 -9.48 13.42 10.97
CA ILE A 75 -8.14 13.71 10.44
C ILE A 75 -7.87 12.91 9.16
N SER A 76 -8.21 11.61 9.16
CA SER A 76 -8.07 10.75 7.99
C SER A 76 -8.93 11.22 6.81
N LEU A 77 -10.16 11.69 7.07
CA LEU A 77 -11.04 12.24 6.04
C LEU A 77 -10.45 13.51 5.40
N LEU A 78 -9.90 14.42 6.20
CA LEU A 78 -9.24 15.64 5.70
C LEU A 78 -8.00 15.30 4.87
N GLY A 79 -7.23 14.30 5.29
CA GLY A 79 -6.10 13.76 4.52
C GLY A 79 -6.55 13.19 3.18
N ALA A 80 -7.57 12.33 3.18
CA ALA A 80 -8.11 11.73 1.96
C ALA A 80 -8.63 12.79 0.97
N LEU A 81 -9.32 13.83 1.45
CA LEU A 81 -9.79 14.94 0.61
C LEU A 81 -8.60 15.70 -0.02
N SER A 82 -7.56 15.97 0.77
CA SER A 82 -6.34 16.62 0.26
C SER A 82 -5.64 15.79 -0.81
N PHE A 83 -5.57 14.46 -0.63
CA PHE A 83 -5.04 13.55 -1.63
C PHE A 83 -5.92 13.42 -2.86
N ALA A 84 -7.25 13.53 -2.71
CA ALA A 84 -8.18 13.54 -3.83
C ALA A 84 -7.99 14.77 -4.72
N GLU A 85 -7.86 15.96 -4.13
CA GLU A 85 -7.53 17.20 -4.85
C GLU A 85 -6.17 17.09 -5.56
N LEU A 86 -5.16 16.51 -4.91
CA LEU A 86 -3.86 16.33 -5.54
C LEU A 86 -3.90 15.34 -6.70
N GLY A 87 -4.71 14.28 -6.59
CA GLY A 87 -4.89 13.27 -7.63
C GLY A 87 -5.68 13.75 -8.85
N THR A 88 -6.58 14.73 -8.70
CA THR A 88 -7.26 15.36 -9.84
C THR A 88 -6.37 16.37 -10.55
N VAL A 89 -5.50 17.08 -9.82
CA VAL A 89 -4.52 18.04 -10.38
C VAL A 89 -3.39 17.32 -11.12
N LEU A 90 -2.91 16.19 -10.59
CA LEU A 90 -1.77 15.44 -11.13
C LEU A 90 -2.24 14.12 -11.75
N GLY A 91 -2.74 14.19 -12.98
CA GLY A 91 -3.17 13.01 -13.77
C GLY A 91 -2.03 12.12 -14.30
N LYS A 92 -0.90 12.03 -13.59
CA LYS A 92 0.24 11.17 -13.94
C LYS A 92 0.20 9.88 -13.14
N SER A 93 0.43 8.74 -13.81
CA SER A 93 0.58 7.45 -13.14
C SER A 93 1.79 7.48 -12.20
N GLY A 94 1.67 6.92 -11.00
CA GLY A 94 2.76 6.85 -10.00
C GLY A 94 2.43 7.35 -8.58
N ALA A 95 1.16 7.71 -8.32
CA ALA A 95 0.64 8.07 -6.99
C ALA A 95 1.56 9.05 -6.22
N GLU A 96 1.94 8.69 -4.99
CA GLU A 96 2.75 9.53 -4.08
C GLU A 96 4.09 9.95 -4.71
N TYR A 97 4.78 9.06 -5.43
CA TYR A 97 6.06 9.38 -6.07
C TYR A 97 5.92 10.46 -7.15
N SER A 98 4.86 10.39 -7.95
CA SER A 98 4.59 11.39 -8.99
C SER A 98 4.28 12.77 -8.39
N TYR A 99 3.68 12.83 -7.20
CA TYR A 99 3.45 14.07 -6.47
C TYR A 99 4.76 14.72 -5.99
N PHE A 100 5.64 13.94 -5.38
CA PHE A 100 6.96 14.42 -4.95
C PHE A 100 7.84 14.85 -6.12
N GLN A 101 7.80 14.11 -7.23
CA GLN A 101 8.56 14.45 -8.43
C GLN A 101 8.09 15.77 -9.06
N GLU A 102 6.80 16.05 -9.11
CA GLU A 102 6.29 17.31 -9.66
C GLU A 102 6.57 18.50 -8.74
N ALA A 103 6.45 18.32 -7.42
CA ALA A 103 6.68 19.36 -6.43
C ALA A 103 8.16 19.78 -6.33
N PHE A 104 9.09 18.81 -6.29
CA PHE A 104 10.51 19.06 -6.08
C PHE A 104 11.33 19.10 -7.38
N GLY A 105 10.88 18.40 -8.44
CA GLY A 105 11.57 18.35 -9.73
C GLY A 105 11.70 19.72 -10.42
N LYS A 106 10.73 20.61 -10.23
CA LYS A 106 10.76 21.97 -10.82
C LYS A 106 11.61 22.97 -10.04
N ARG A 107 11.93 22.69 -8.77
CA ARG A 107 12.62 23.65 -7.89
C ARG A 107 14.13 23.70 -8.14
N HIS A 108 14.77 22.57 -8.51
CA HIS A 108 16.23 22.49 -8.68
C HIS A 108 16.64 21.51 -9.79
N LYS A 109 17.30 21.99 -10.85
CA LYS A 109 17.63 21.20 -12.07
C LYS A 109 18.48 19.94 -11.83
N TYR A 110 19.32 19.95 -10.78
CA TYR A 110 20.25 18.84 -10.48
C TYR A 110 19.89 18.05 -9.21
N TRP A 111 19.18 18.66 -8.25
CA TRP A 111 18.81 18.04 -6.96
C TRP A 111 17.30 17.76 -6.84
N GLY A 112 16.49 18.22 -7.80
CA GLY A 112 15.04 18.07 -7.79
C GLY A 112 14.50 16.64 -7.66
N PRO A 113 15.10 15.60 -8.30
CA PRO A 113 14.60 14.22 -8.16
C PRO A 113 15.09 13.48 -6.91
N LEU A 114 16.10 14.01 -6.22
CA LEU A 114 16.74 13.35 -5.06
C LEU A 114 15.77 13.19 -3.88
N PRO A 115 14.98 14.20 -3.48
CA PRO A 115 13.97 14.06 -2.43
C PRO A 115 12.89 13.01 -2.77
N SER A 116 12.44 12.97 -4.03
CA SER A 116 11.45 11.99 -4.48
C SER A 116 11.98 10.55 -4.40
N PHE A 117 13.25 10.34 -4.78
CA PHE A 117 13.93 9.06 -4.62
C PHE A 117 14.09 8.65 -3.15
N ILE A 118 14.50 9.57 -2.27
CA ILE A 118 14.65 9.28 -0.83
C ILE A 118 13.30 8.92 -0.21
N CYS A 119 12.23 9.64 -0.55
CA CYS A 119 10.88 9.31 -0.09
C CYS A 119 10.46 7.91 -0.56
N ALA A 120 10.63 7.60 -1.85
CA ALA A 120 10.35 6.27 -2.37
C ALA A 120 11.21 5.18 -1.71
N TRP A 121 12.48 5.47 -1.45
CA TRP A 121 13.41 4.56 -0.77
C TRP A 121 12.95 4.25 0.65
N ILE A 122 12.65 5.28 1.45
CA ILE A 122 12.13 5.12 2.81
C ILE A 122 10.81 4.34 2.79
N TYR A 123 9.94 4.65 1.84
CA TYR A 123 8.66 3.98 1.69
C TYR A 123 8.83 2.47 1.43
N VAL A 124 9.69 2.11 0.47
CA VAL A 124 9.91 0.72 0.06
C VAL A 124 10.73 -0.06 1.09
N VAL A 125 11.75 0.54 1.68
CA VAL A 125 12.70 -0.16 2.57
C VAL A 125 12.24 -0.20 4.02
N ILE A 126 11.52 0.83 4.48
CA ILE A 126 11.13 0.95 5.89
C ILE A 126 9.63 0.76 6.05
N LEU A 127 8.82 1.52 5.32
CA LEU A 127 7.38 1.56 5.56
C LEU A 127 6.69 0.25 5.16
N ARG A 128 6.93 -0.24 3.94
CA ARG A 128 6.30 -1.48 3.43
C ARG A 128 6.64 -2.73 4.25
N PRO A 129 7.90 -2.98 4.64
CA PRO A 129 8.21 -4.11 5.50
C PRO A 129 7.61 -3.97 6.91
N ALA A 130 7.56 -2.76 7.46
CA ALA A 130 6.94 -2.51 8.76
C ALA A 130 5.43 -2.81 8.76
N GLU A 131 4.71 -2.43 7.70
CA GLU A 131 3.29 -2.77 7.52
C GLU A 131 3.06 -4.28 7.58
N VAL A 132 3.84 -5.05 6.79
CA VAL A 132 3.74 -6.52 6.77
C VAL A 132 4.12 -7.11 8.13
N ALA A 133 5.17 -6.61 8.77
CA ALA A 133 5.62 -7.08 10.07
C ALA A 133 4.53 -6.92 11.16
N ILE A 134 3.82 -5.79 11.18
CA ILE A 134 2.72 -5.55 12.14
C ILE A 134 1.58 -6.54 11.90
N ILE A 135 1.19 -6.77 10.64
CA ILE A 135 0.12 -7.70 10.29
C ILE A 135 0.49 -9.13 10.69
N VAL A 136 1.71 -9.56 10.39
CA VAL A 136 2.22 -10.90 10.73
C VAL A 136 2.32 -11.09 12.25
N MET A 137 2.83 -10.09 12.97
CA MET A 137 2.90 -10.11 14.44
C MET A 137 1.52 -10.24 15.06
N THR A 138 0.57 -9.42 14.61
CA THR A 138 -0.83 -9.46 15.03
C THR A 138 -1.46 -10.83 14.76
N PHE A 139 -1.25 -11.37 13.55
CA PHE A 139 -1.78 -12.68 13.18
C PHE A 139 -1.22 -13.80 14.08
N ALA A 140 0.09 -13.78 14.38
CA ALA A 140 0.71 -14.75 15.27
C ALA A 140 0.12 -14.67 16.69
N GLU A 141 -0.09 -13.46 17.22
CA GLU A 141 -0.72 -13.26 18.53
C GLU A 141 -2.13 -13.88 18.59
N TYR A 142 -2.98 -13.60 17.60
CA TYR A 142 -4.33 -14.16 17.56
C TYR A 142 -4.36 -15.66 17.29
N ALA A 143 -3.42 -16.20 16.49
CA ALA A 143 -3.34 -17.62 16.20
C ALA A 143 -2.90 -18.46 17.42
N ILE A 144 -2.02 -17.91 18.27
CA ILE A 144 -1.50 -18.58 19.46
C ILE A 144 -2.42 -18.40 20.67
N GLN A 145 -3.26 -17.35 20.69
CA GLN A 145 -4.21 -17.05 21.78
C GLN A 145 -5.01 -18.27 22.30
N PRO A 146 -5.59 -19.16 21.47
CA PRO A 146 -6.31 -20.35 21.97
C PRO A 146 -5.42 -21.39 22.65
N PHE A 147 -4.14 -21.47 22.30
CA PHE A 147 -3.17 -22.40 22.93
C PHE A 147 -2.48 -21.79 24.16
N THR A 148 -2.68 -20.48 24.39
CA THR A 148 -1.99 -19.77 25.48
C THR A 148 -2.65 -20.01 26.84
N SER A 149 -3.89 -20.52 26.88
CA SER A 149 -4.57 -20.89 28.14
C SER A 149 -3.88 -22.02 28.89
N GLU A 150 -3.06 -22.83 28.21
CA GLU A 150 -2.32 -23.95 28.80
C GLU A 150 -0.81 -23.66 29.00
N LEU A 151 -0.34 -22.46 28.62
CA LEU A 151 1.09 -22.13 28.58
C LEU A 151 1.51 -21.17 29.70
N HIS A 152 2.62 -21.46 30.39
CA HIS A 152 3.17 -20.62 31.47
C HIS A 152 3.52 -19.20 30.94
N PRO A 153 3.24 -18.13 31.69
CA PRO A 153 3.37 -16.74 31.23
C PRO A 153 4.78 -16.36 30.72
N ASP A 154 5.84 -17.02 31.21
CA ASP A 154 7.22 -16.78 30.78
C ASP A 154 7.48 -17.18 29.31
N TYR A 155 6.75 -18.16 28.77
CA TYR A 155 6.92 -18.63 27.39
C TYR A 155 6.07 -17.86 26.39
N LYS A 156 5.04 -17.13 26.84
CA LYS A 156 4.10 -16.42 25.97
C LYS A 156 4.81 -15.42 25.03
N GLY A 157 5.72 -14.62 25.57
CA GLY A 157 6.48 -13.64 24.79
C GLY A 157 7.47 -14.27 23.81
N VAL A 158 8.04 -15.43 24.15
CA VAL A 158 8.96 -16.16 23.28
C VAL A 158 8.20 -16.83 22.13
N VAL A 159 7.05 -17.45 22.41
CA VAL A 159 6.23 -18.14 21.41
C VAL A 159 5.61 -17.17 20.42
N ILE A 160 5.16 -15.98 20.86
CA ILE A 160 4.67 -14.93 19.95
C ILE A 160 5.79 -14.45 19.02
N LYS A 161 7.00 -14.19 19.56
CA LYS A 161 8.16 -13.79 18.74
C LYS A 161 8.55 -14.88 17.75
N LEU A 162 8.60 -16.14 18.19
CA LEU A 162 8.94 -17.29 17.34
C LEU A 162 7.88 -17.52 16.25
N GLY A 163 6.60 -17.36 16.59
CA GLY A 163 5.48 -17.46 15.66
C GLY A 163 5.50 -16.36 14.60
N SER A 164 5.82 -15.12 14.98
CA SER A 164 6.00 -14.01 14.03
C SER A 164 7.19 -14.23 13.09
N LEU A 165 8.29 -14.79 13.59
CA LEU A 165 9.47 -15.16 12.79
C LEU A 165 9.18 -16.30 11.81
N ALA A 166 8.44 -17.34 12.25
CA ALA A 166 8.04 -18.45 11.39
C ALA A 166 7.08 -17.99 10.29
N ALA A 167 6.13 -17.10 10.62
CA ALA A 167 5.17 -16.55 9.66
C ALA A 167 5.78 -15.53 8.69
N LEU A 168 6.92 -14.90 9.03
CA LEU A 168 7.71 -14.09 8.10
C LEU A 168 8.52 -14.94 7.10
N TYR A 169 8.75 -16.22 7.41
CA TYR A 169 9.56 -17.14 6.61
C TYR A 169 8.73 -18.07 5.71
N LEU A 170 7.40 -18.08 5.88
CA LEU A 170 6.44 -18.90 5.14
C LEU A 170 5.80 -18.09 4.01
#